data_AF-A0A6S6PKR5-F1
#
_entry.id   AF-A0A6S6PKR5-F1
#
_cell.length_a   1.000
_cell.length_b   1.000
_cell.length_c   1.000
_cell.angle_alpha   90.00
_cell.angle_beta   90.00
_cell.angle_gamma   90.00
#
_symmetry.space_group_name_H-M   'P 1'
#
loop_
_entity.id
_entity.type
_entity.pdbx_description
1 polymer ?
#
loop_
_entity_poly.entity_id
_entity_poly.type
_entity_poly.pdbx_seq_one_letter_code
_entity_poly.pdbx_strand_id
1 'polypeptide(L)'
;MREITISEMNEISGGTGLNSLVGNALIGAANTVNSFLDAIGPIGVALTYAGGPVVAALHEFNDYVVYEGSKAIDTVGKTLGGTLTPDYHYVNEWTGNGALSKYF
;
A
#
# COMPACT_ATOMS: atom_id res chain seq x y z
N MET A 1 26.86 6.15 -39.78
CA MET A 1 26.16 5.58 -38.61
C MET A 1 25.68 6.73 -37.75
N ARG A 2 24.43 6.67 -37.27
CA ARG A 2 23.87 7.69 -36.37
C ARG A 2 24.16 7.28 -34.92
N GLU A 3 24.59 8.21 -34.08
CA GLU A 3 24.62 7.97 -32.63
C GLU A 3 23.20 7.93 -32.08
N ILE A 4 22.92 6.92 -31.26
CA ILE A 4 21.64 6.72 -30.58
C ILE A 4 21.70 7.49 -29.26
N THR A 5 20.68 8.30 -28.98
CA THR A 5 20.59 9.04 -27.71
C THR A 5 20.22 8.12 -26.54
N ILE A 6 20.54 8.49 -25.29
CA ILE A 6 20.16 7.71 -24.09
C ILE A 6 18.63 7.45 -24.05
N SER A 7 17.83 8.40 -24.52
CA SER A 7 16.39 8.29 -24.70
C SER A 7 15.98 7.16 -25.65
N GLU A 8 16.67 7.02 -26.78
CA GLU A 8 16.38 6.00 -27.78
C GLU A 8 16.90 4.62 -27.35
N MET A 9 17.89 4.58 -26.45
CA MET A 9 18.37 3.36 -25.80
C MET A 9 17.34 2.76 -24.82
N ASN A 10 16.54 3.59 -24.15
CA ASN A 10 15.42 3.15 -23.29
C ASN A 10 14.21 2.66 -24.10
N GLU A 11 14.01 3.20 -25.30
CA GLU A 11 12.95 2.75 -26.23
C GLU A 11 13.25 1.39 -26.85
N ILE A 12 14.51 0.98 -26.97
CA ILE A 12 14.92 -0.28 -27.61
C ILE A 12 15.02 -1.47 -26.61
N SER A 13 15.18 -1.23 -25.30
CA SER A 13 15.75 -2.24 -24.38
C SER A 13 14.87 -2.80 -23.24
N GLY A 14 13.60 -2.41 -23.07
CA GLY A 14 12.77 -2.95 -21.98
C GLY A 14 12.97 -2.30 -20.61
N GLY A 15 13.56 -1.10 -20.56
CA GLY A 15 13.66 -0.27 -19.35
C GLY A 15 12.30 0.18 -18.80
N THR A 16 11.32 0.48 -19.66
CA THR A 16 9.93 0.74 -19.25
C THR A 16 9.21 -0.51 -18.73
N GLY A 17 9.50 -1.68 -19.31
CA GLY A 17 8.95 -2.96 -18.86
C GLY A 17 9.54 -3.41 -17.52
N LEU A 18 10.86 -3.27 -17.33
CA LEU A 18 11.52 -3.61 -16.07
C LEU A 18 11.13 -2.65 -14.93
N ASN A 19 11.03 -1.34 -15.22
CA ASN A 19 10.54 -0.38 -14.22
C ASN A 19 9.08 -0.66 -13.84
N SER A 20 8.21 -1.01 -14.79
CA SER A 20 6.83 -1.40 -14.51
C SER A 20 6.75 -2.69 -13.68
N LEU A 21 7.62 -3.67 -13.97
CA LEU A 21 7.74 -4.90 -13.18
C LEU A 21 8.18 -4.60 -11.73
N VAL A 22 9.20 -3.77 -11.55
CA VAL A 22 9.65 -3.33 -10.21
C VAL A 22 8.54 -2.54 -9.51
N GLY A 23 7.85 -1.66 -10.23
CA GLY A 23 6.73 -0.89 -9.71
C GLY A 23 5.58 -1.77 -9.23
N ASN A 24 5.23 -2.80 -10.00
CA ASN A 24 4.25 -3.81 -9.61
C ASN A 24 4.73 -4.68 -8.45
N ALA A 25 6.02 -5.02 -8.38
CA ALA A 25 6.56 -5.76 -7.24
C ALA A 25 6.48 -4.95 -5.94
N LEU A 26 6.74 -3.65 -5.99
CA LEU A 26 6.59 -2.74 -4.85
C LEU A 26 5.12 -2.65 -4.39
N ILE A 27 4.19 -2.38 -5.30
CA ILE A 27 2.75 -2.31 -4.98
C ILE A 27 2.26 -3.68 -4.47
N GLY A 28 2.68 -4.77 -5.09
CA GLY A 28 2.32 -6.13 -4.67
C GLY A 28 2.84 -6.48 -3.27
N ALA A 29 4.04 -6.03 -2.91
CA ALA A 29 4.58 -6.19 -1.56
C ALA A 29 3.78 -5.38 -0.53
N ALA A 30 3.44 -4.13 -0.85
CA ALA A 30 2.57 -3.30 0.00
C ALA A 30 1.19 -3.94 0.18
N ASN A 31 0.55 -4.41 -0.90
CA ASN A 31 -0.71 -5.13 -0.84
C ASN A 31 -0.59 -6.41 0.01
N THR A 32 0.50 -7.16 -0.09
CA THR A 32 0.70 -8.38 0.70
C THR A 32 0.71 -8.08 2.20
N VAL A 33 1.36 -6.99 2.61
CA VAL A 33 1.35 -6.54 4.02
C VAL A 33 -0.07 -6.16 4.44
N ASN A 34 -0.78 -5.36 3.64
CA ASN A 34 -2.14 -4.93 3.95
C ASN A 34 -3.12 -6.12 4.01
N SER A 35 -3.06 -7.05 3.06
CA SER A 35 -3.88 -8.27 3.10
C SER A 35 -3.56 -9.17 4.29
N PHE A 36 -2.30 -9.20 4.75
CA PHE A 36 -1.96 -9.91 5.99
C PHE A 36 -2.60 -9.23 7.20
N LEU A 37 -2.56 -7.90 7.28
CA LEU A 37 -3.23 -7.14 8.33
C LEU A 37 -4.75 -7.35 8.29
N ASP A 38 -5.38 -7.31 7.12
CA ASP A 38 -6.81 -7.62 6.96
C ASP A 38 -7.16 -9.04 7.44
N ALA A 39 -6.30 -10.02 7.17
CA ALA A 39 -6.52 -11.40 7.61
C ALA A 39 -6.50 -11.55 9.14
N ILE A 40 -5.71 -10.72 9.84
CA ILE A 40 -5.66 -10.68 11.31
C ILE A 40 -6.53 -9.57 11.92
N GLY A 41 -7.11 -8.69 11.09
CA GLY A 41 -7.90 -7.52 11.48
C GLY A 41 -9.01 -7.83 12.49
N PRO A 42 -9.76 -8.95 12.38
CA PRO A 42 -10.76 -9.30 13.40
C PRO A 42 -10.21 -9.39 14.84
N ILE A 43 -8.93 -9.75 15.00
CA ILE A 43 -8.26 -9.77 16.31
C ILE A 43 -7.97 -8.34 16.79
N GLY A 44 -7.45 -7.48 15.91
CA GLY A 44 -7.20 -6.05 16.19
C GLY A 44 -8.47 -5.31 16.59
N VAL A 45 -9.55 -5.53 15.85
CA VAL A 45 -10.91 -5.03 16.17
C VAL A 45 -11.36 -5.50 17.56
N ALA A 46 -11.23 -6.79 17.87
CA ALA A 46 -11.66 -7.33 19.17
C ALA A 46 -10.85 -6.74 20.34
N LEU A 47 -9.53 -6.60 20.18
CA LEU A 47 -8.66 -5.98 21.17
C LEU A 47 -8.97 -4.49 21.36
N THR A 48 -9.32 -3.79 20.28
CA THR A 48 -9.73 -2.39 20.32
C THR A 48 -10.97 -2.19 21.18
N TYR A 49 -12.01 -3.02 21.02
CA TYR A 49 -13.19 -2.95 21.88
C TYR A 49 -12.89 -3.30 23.34
N ALA A 50 -12.09 -4.34 23.58
CA ALA A 50 -11.80 -4.79 24.93
C ALA A 50 -10.89 -3.83 25.71
N GLY A 51 -9.98 -3.14 25.00
CA GLY A 51 -8.97 -2.27 25.59
C GLY A 51 -9.40 -0.83 25.83
N GLY A 52 -10.55 -0.40 25.29
CA GLY A 52 -11.09 0.95 25.47
C GLY A 52 -10.32 2.03 24.67
N PRO A 53 -10.54 3.32 24.98
CA PRO A 53 -10.19 4.42 24.08
C PRO A 53 -8.69 4.59 23.83
N VAL A 54 -7.84 4.27 24.82
CA VAL A 54 -6.38 4.36 24.65
C VAL A 54 -5.86 3.29 23.69
N VAL A 55 -6.36 2.07 23.81
CA VAL A 55 -5.98 0.97 22.90
C VAL A 55 -6.50 1.25 21.49
N ALA A 56 -7.71 1.78 21.36
CA ALA A 56 -8.26 2.20 20.07
C ALA A 56 -7.39 3.24 19.38
N ALA A 57 -6.98 4.29 20.08
CA ALA A 57 -6.12 5.33 19.52
C ALA A 57 -4.74 4.80 19.11
N LEU A 58 -4.17 3.88 19.89
CA LEU A 58 -2.89 3.23 19.54
C LEU A 58 -3.02 2.30 18.33
N HIS A 59 -4.14 1.58 18.22
CA HIS A 59 -4.42 0.73 17.08
C HIS A 59 -4.57 1.55 15.80
N GLU A 60 -5.42 2.58 15.83
CA GLU A 60 -5.63 3.49 14.69
C GLU A 60 -4.32 4.14 14.25
N PHE A 61 -3.51 4.61 15.22
CA PHE A 61 -2.22 5.23 14.93
C PHE A 61 -1.29 4.26 14.19
N ASN A 62 -1.19 3.00 14.65
CA ASN A 62 -0.34 2.01 13.99
C ASN A 62 -0.81 1.71 12.57
N ASP A 63 -2.12 1.53 12.37
CA ASP A 63 -2.69 1.27 11.04
C ASP A 63 -2.48 2.47 10.10
N TYR A 64 -2.61 3.69 10.63
CA TYR A 64 -2.34 4.92 9.88
C TYR A 64 -0.88 5.04 9.46
N VAL A 65 0.08 4.68 10.32
CA VAL A 65 1.50 4.67 9.96
C VAL A 65 1.78 3.67 8.84
N VAL A 66 1.18 2.47 8.89
CA VAL A 66 1.30 1.49 7.80
C VAL A 66 0.68 2.04 6.52
N TYR A 67 -0.49 2.67 6.59
CA TYR A 67 -1.16 3.27 5.45
C TYR A 67 -0.31 4.33 4.73
N GLU A 68 0.28 5.27 5.47
CA GLU A 68 1.14 6.29 4.87
C GLU A 68 2.42 5.68 4.28
N GLY A 69 2.99 4.65 4.93
CA GLY A 69 4.11 3.87 4.40
C GLY A 69 3.76 3.17 3.08
N SER A 70 2.64 2.45 3.04
CA SER A 70 2.14 1.78 1.84
C SER A 70 1.87 2.79 0.72
N LYS A 71 1.19 3.91 1.00
CA LYS A 71 0.97 4.98 0.03
C LYS A 71 2.26 5.52 -0.58
N ALA A 72 3.31 5.69 0.22
CA ALA A 72 4.60 6.14 -0.28
C ALA A 72 5.21 5.10 -1.24
N ILE A 73 5.18 3.81 -0.85
CA ILE A 73 5.65 2.70 -1.69
C ILE A 73 4.84 2.63 -2.99
N ASP A 74 3.52 2.74 -2.92
CA ASP A 74 2.64 2.68 -4.08
C ASP A 74 2.81 3.87 -5.01
N THR A 75 3.08 5.06 -4.45
CA THR A 75 3.41 6.26 -5.23
C THR A 75 4.71 6.05 -6.01
N VAL A 76 5.74 5.49 -5.37
CA VAL A 76 6.99 5.11 -6.06
C VAL A 76 6.70 4.05 -7.11
N GLY A 77 5.93 3.01 -6.79
CA GLY A 77 5.57 1.94 -7.70
C GLY A 77 4.83 2.44 -8.95
N LYS A 78 3.86 3.34 -8.79
CA LYS A 78 3.16 3.99 -9.91
C LYS A 78 4.07 4.91 -10.71
N THR A 79 4.98 5.64 -10.06
CA THR A 79 5.98 6.48 -10.74
C THR A 79 6.90 5.66 -11.63
N LEU A 80 7.21 4.43 -11.24
CA LEU A 80 7.98 3.47 -12.05
C LEU A 80 7.15 2.79 -13.16
N GLY A 81 5.86 3.12 -13.29
CA GLY A 81 4.97 2.54 -14.30
C GLY A 81 4.25 1.27 -13.85
N GLY A 82 4.22 0.98 -12.54
CA GLY A 82 3.36 -0.05 -11.98
C GLY A 82 1.87 0.28 -12.17
N THR A 83 1.06 -0.75 -12.40
CA THR A 83 -0.38 -0.65 -12.73
C THR A 83 -1.28 -1.40 -11.76
N LEU A 84 -0.72 -2.15 -10.81
CA LEU A 84 -1.51 -2.79 -9.75
C LEU A 84 -2.29 -1.74 -8.95
N THR A 85 -3.50 -2.14 -8.53
CA THR A 85 -4.33 -1.34 -7.64
C THR A 85 -3.84 -1.51 -6.20
N PRO A 86 -3.49 -0.43 -5.50
CA PRO A 86 -3.19 -0.47 -4.07
C PRO A 86 -4.37 -0.95 -3.23
N ASP A 87 -4.08 -1.69 -2.17
CA ASP A 87 -5.03 -2.14 -1.15
C ASP A 87 -4.52 -1.70 0.23
N TYR A 88 -5.41 -1.11 1.04
CA TYR A 88 -5.04 -0.45 2.28
C TYR A 88 -5.90 -0.94 3.44
N HIS A 89 -5.28 -1.65 4.39
CA HIS A 89 -5.92 -2.16 5.59
C HIS A 89 -6.60 -1.05 6.39
N TYR A 90 -5.92 0.09 6.58
CA TYR A 90 -6.49 1.24 7.29
C TYR A 90 -7.82 1.72 6.69
N VAL A 91 -7.92 1.74 5.35
CA VAL A 91 -9.15 2.15 4.67
C VAL A 91 -10.26 1.15 4.93
N ASN A 92 -9.92 -0.14 4.89
CA ASN A 92 -10.84 -1.26 5.12
C ASN A 92 -11.37 -1.31 6.57
N GLU A 93 -10.57 -0.88 7.55
CA GLU A 93 -10.96 -0.95 8.97
C GLU A 93 -11.57 0.35 9.50
N TRP A 94 -11.03 1.51 9.12
CA TRP A 94 -11.34 2.79 9.78
C TRP A 94 -12.18 3.76 8.95
N THR A 95 -12.15 3.65 7.63
CA THR A 95 -12.81 4.65 6.76
C THR A 95 -14.08 4.09 6.12
N GLY A 96 -15.03 4.98 5.75
CA GLY A 96 -16.24 4.58 5.04
C GLY A 96 -17.08 3.55 5.80
N ASN A 97 -17.23 2.34 5.26
CA ASN A 97 -17.96 1.22 5.86
C ASN A 97 -17.05 0.24 6.63
N GLY A 98 -15.86 0.68 7.04
CA GLY A 98 -14.93 -0.16 7.79
C GLY A 98 -15.47 -0.66 9.13
N ALA A 99 -14.87 -1.73 9.65
CA ALA A 99 -15.35 -2.40 10.87
C ALA A 99 -15.42 -1.47 12.10
N LEU A 100 -14.52 -0.47 12.15
CA LEU A 100 -14.41 0.51 13.23
C LEU A 100 -14.92 1.92 12.86
N SER A 101 -15.28 2.16 11.59
CA SER A 101 -15.70 3.50 11.11
C SER A 101 -16.97 4.06 11.76
N LYS A 102 -17.77 3.21 12.42
CA LYS A 102 -19.00 3.60 13.11
C LYS A 102 -18.80 3.99 14.58
N TYR A 103 -17.57 3.95 15.08
CA TYR A 103 -17.24 4.25 16.48
C TYR A 103 -16.41 5.52 16.66
N PHE A 104 -16.01 6.16 15.55
CA PHE A 104 -15.19 7.37 15.52
C PHE A 104 -15.75 8.37 14.51
#